data_AF-A0A0K8Q338-F1
#
_entry.id   AF-A0A0K8Q338-F1
#
_cell.length_a   1.000
_cell.length_b   1.000
_cell.length_c   1.000
_cell.angle_alpha   90.00
_cell.angle_beta   90.00
_cell.angle_gamma   90.00
#
_symmetry.space_group_name_H-M   'P 1'
#
loop_
_entity.id
_entity.type
_entity.pdbx_description
1 polymer ?
#
loop_
_entity_poly.entity_id
_entity_poly.type
_entity_poly.pdbx_seq_one_letter_code
_entity_poly.pdbx_strand_id
1 'polypeptide(L)'
;MAGGDAADIERALPVFDVLRPEGDRADSFVHVGGIGAGHYAKMVHNGIEYGLMQAYAEGYELLAAKDIVTDLPGTFRAWQKGTVVRSWLLDLMVKALDEDPGLASIDDYVEDSGEGRWTVEEAIANAVPAPAITAALFARFSSREDNSPAMKMVSALRNQFGGHATRPAK
;
A
#
# COMPACT_ATOMS: atom_id res chain seq x y z
N MET A 1 10.41 -14.00 9.84
CA MET A 1 9.69 -13.64 11.07
C MET A 1 8.96 -14.86 11.58
N ALA A 2 9.43 -15.47 12.66
CA ALA A 2 8.79 -16.65 13.26
C ALA A 2 8.24 -16.28 14.64
N GLY A 3 7.08 -16.84 15.01
CA GLY A 3 6.51 -16.75 16.35
C GLY A 3 6.25 -18.14 16.90
N GLY A 4 6.33 -18.30 18.21
CA GLY A 4 6.19 -19.58 18.89
C GLY A 4 7.09 -19.68 20.12
N ASP A 5 7.07 -20.82 20.78
CA ASP A 5 7.95 -21.09 21.92
C ASP A 5 9.40 -21.23 21.47
N ALA A 6 10.34 -20.76 22.30
CA ALA A 6 11.76 -20.71 21.95
C ALA A 6 12.33 -22.10 21.58
N ALA A 7 11.90 -23.15 22.27
CA ALA A 7 12.34 -24.52 22.01
C ALA A 7 11.89 -25.03 20.63
N ASP A 8 10.68 -24.69 20.19
CA ASP A 8 10.17 -25.08 18.87
C ASP A 8 10.89 -24.31 17.76
N ILE A 9 11.18 -23.03 18.01
CA ILE A 9 11.96 -22.20 17.08
C ILE A 9 13.38 -22.73 16.94
N GLU A 10 14.05 -23.06 18.05
CA GLU A 10 15.39 -23.65 18.03
C GLU A 10 15.40 -24.97 17.25
N ARG A 11 14.40 -25.83 17.48
CA ARG A 11 14.23 -27.09 16.75
C ARG A 11 14.03 -26.89 15.24
N ALA A 12 13.27 -25.87 14.84
CA ALA A 12 12.99 -25.57 13.44
C ALA A 12 14.09 -24.73 12.76
N LEU A 13 15.03 -24.16 13.53
CA LEU A 13 16.03 -23.22 13.04
C LEU A 13 16.86 -23.74 11.84
N PRO A 14 17.28 -25.01 11.78
CA PRO A 14 18.00 -25.52 10.60
C PRO A 14 17.18 -25.42 9.30
N VAL A 15 15.86 -25.56 9.38
CA VAL A 15 14.98 -25.39 8.21
C VAL A 15 14.87 -23.92 7.82
N PHE A 16 14.71 -23.03 8.80
CA PHE A 16 14.67 -21.59 8.53
C PHE A 16 15.98 -21.07 7.96
N ASP A 17 17.12 -21.59 8.40
CA ASP A 17 18.44 -21.22 7.86
C ASP A 17 18.63 -21.61 6.40
N VAL A 18 18.04 -22.74 5.98
CA VAL A 18 18.10 -23.18 4.58
C VAL A 18 17.15 -22.36 3.69
N LEU A 19 16.01 -21.92 4.21
CA LEU A 19 14.98 -21.22 3.43
C LEU A 19 15.11 -19.69 3.42
N ARG A 20 15.80 -19.10 4.40
CA ARG A 20 16.00 -17.65 4.44
C ARG A 20 16.94 -17.19 3.32
N PRO A 21 16.85 -15.93 2.88
CA PRO A 21 17.84 -15.32 2.01
C PRO A 21 19.29 -15.48 2.52
N GLU A 22 20.24 -15.54 1.58
CA GLU A 22 21.67 -15.58 1.88
C GLU A 22 22.13 -14.33 2.66
N GLY A 23 23.22 -14.46 3.42
CA GLY A 23 23.77 -13.40 4.27
C GLY A 23 23.63 -13.67 5.76
N ASP A 24 23.80 -12.63 6.58
CA ASP A 24 23.64 -12.74 8.03
C ASP A 24 22.18 -13.15 8.36
N ARG A 25 22.03 -14.08 9.32
CA ARG A 25 20.72 -14.51 9.79
C ARG A 25 19.95 -13.33 10.35
N ALA A 26 20.61 -12.42 11.07
CA ALA A 26 19.96 -11.29 11.71
C ALA A 26 19.26 -10.35 10.71
N ASP A 27 19.71 -10.33 9.45
CA ASP A 27 19.15 -9.48 8.41
C ASP A 27 17.87 -10.05 7.78
N SER A 28 17.62 -11.35 7.93
CA SER A 28 16.58 -12.08 7.16
C SER A 28 15.72 -13.02 8.00
N PHE A 29 16.08 -13.27 9.25
CA PHE A 29 15.33 -14.08 10.19
C PHE A 29 15.35 -13.50 11.60
N VAL A 30 14.21 -13.59 12.27
CA VAL A 30 14.04 -13.23 13.67
C VAL A 30 12.96 -14.09 14.30
N HIS A 31 13.21 -14.55 15.53
CA HIS A 31 12.17 -15.04 16.44
C HIS A 31 11.50 -13.83 17.07
N VAL A 32 10.34 -13.45 16.55
CA VAL A 32 9.66 -12.19 16.87
C VAL A 32 9.10 -12.20 18.30
N GLY A 33 8.64 -13.37 18.77
CA GLY A 33 8.02 -13.52 20.08
C GLY A 33 7.22 -14.82 20.17
N GLY A 34 6.26 -14.85 21.10
CA GLY A 34 5.41 -16.03 21.35
C GLY A 34 4.47 -16.40 20.20
N ILE A 35 3.55 -17.32 20.48
CA ILE A 35 2.58 -17.83 19.49
C ILE A 35 1.82 -16.67 18.84
N GLY A 36 1.76 -16.68 17.51
CA GLY A 36 1.06 -15.65 16.71
C GLY A 36 1.90 -14.40 16.39
N ALA A 37 2.99 -14.12 17.10
CA ALA A 37 3.76 -12.88 16.94
C ALA A 37 4.32 -12.70 15.51
N GLY A 38 4.82 -13.77 14.90
CA GLY A 38 5.33 -13.73 13.52
C GLY A 38 4.24 -13.41 12.49
N HIS A 39 3.03 -13.97 12.66
CA HIS A 39 1.89 -13.68 11.80
C HIS A 39 1.39 -12.25 11.97
N TYR A 40 1.30 -11.77 13.22
CA TYR A 40 0.93 -10.39 13.51
C TYR A 40 1.90 -9.38 12.89
N ALA A 41 3.22 -9.61 13.03
CA ALA A 41 4.22 -8.78 12.39
C ALA A 41 4.10 -8.80 10.86
N LYS A 42 3.78 -9.95 10.26
CA LYS A 42 3.54 -10.05 8.81
C LYS A 42 2.26 -9.33 8.36
N MET A 43 1.21 -9.33 9.17
CA MET A 43 0.01 -8.54 8.89
C MET A 43 0.36 -7.04 8.87
N VAL A 44 1.06 -6.52 9.88
CA VAL A 44 1.48 -5.10 9.91
C VAL A 44 2.34 -4.76 8.69
N HIS A 45 3.27 -5.64 8.30
CA HIS A 45 4.06 -5.49 7.09
C HIS A 45 3.18 -5.28 5.84
N ASN A 46 2.15 -6.10 5.65
CA ASN A 46 1.22 -5.94 4.53
C ASN A 46 0.47 -4.60 4.56
N GLY A 47 0.09 -4.11 5.75
CA GLY A 47 -0.49 -2.77 5.89
C GLY A 47 0.49 -1.65 5.50
N ILE A 48 1.77 -1.77 5.86
CA ILE A 48 2.83 -0.83 5.44
C ILE A 48 2.97 -0.83 3.91
N GLU A 49 2.95 -2.00 3.27
CA GLU A 49 3.01 -2.11 1.81
C GLU A 49 1.88 -1.32 1.12
N TYR A 50 0.66 -1.33 1.67
CA TYR A 50 -0.46 -0.53 1.13
C TYR A 50 -0.14 0.95 1.14
N GLY A 51 0.40 1.46 2.26
CA GLY A 51 0.80 2.86 2.38
C GLY A 51 1.91 3.25 1.38
N LEU A 52 2.90 2.37 1.19
CA LEU A 52 3.99 2.62 0.24
C LEU A 52 3.50 2.66 -1.21
N MET A 53 2.67 1.70 -1.61
CA MET A 53 2.09 1.69 -2.96
C MET A 53 1.24 2.94 -3.22
N GLN A 54 0.41 3.33 -2.25
CA GLN A 54 -0.43 4.52 -2.38
C GLN A 54 0.41 5.79 -2.52
N ALA A 55 1.50 5.94 -1.74
CA ALA A 55 2.39 7.09 -1.85
C ALA A 55 3.05 7.21 -3.24
N TYR A 56 3.45 6.09 -3.84
CA TYR A 56 3.95 6.10 -5.23
C TYR A 56 2.86 6.46 -6.24
N ALA A 57 1.64 5.94 -6.07
CA ALA A 57 0.51 6.22 -6.95
C ALA A 57 0.10 7.70 -6.94
N GLU A 58 -0.01 8.32 -5.76
CA GLU A 58 -0.30 9.75 -5.62
C GLU A 58 0.80 10.62 -6.23
N GLY A 59 2.07 10.22 -6.06
CA GLY A 59 3.21 10.87 -6.71
C GLY A 59 3.16 10.76 -8.23
N TYR A 60 2.80 9.59 -8.76
CA TYR A 60 2.61 9.37 -10.20
C TYR A 60 1.53 10.29 -10.77
N GLU A 61 0.34 10.30 -10.17
CA GLU A 61 -0.77 11.13 -10.63
C GLU A 61 -0.42 12.62 -10.59
N LEU A 62 0.22 13.07 -9.51
CA LEU A 62 0.63 14.47 -9.37
C LEU A 62 1.65 14.89 -10.44
N LEU A 63 2.63 14.05 -10.73
CA LEU A 63 3.63 14.31 -11.77
C LEU A 63 2.99 14.29 -13.17
N ALA A 64 2.10 13.33 -13.44
CA ALA A 64 1.36 13.23 -14.70
C ALA A 64 0.47 14.46 -14.96
N ALA A 65 -0.09 15.06 -13.91
CA ALA A 65 -0.91 16.27 -14.01
C ALA A 65 -0.10 17.56 -14.31
N LYS A 66 1.24 17.50 -14.35
CA LYS A 66 2.11 18.65 -14.61
C LYS A 66 2.79 18.54 -15.97
N ASP A 67 2.42 19.48 -16.85
CA ASP A 67 2.93 19.62 -18.21
C ASP A 67 4.45 19.83 -18.33
N ILE A 68 5.10 20.31 -17.27
CA ILE A 68 6.56 20.45 -17.20
C ILE A 68 7.30 19.12 -17.04
N VAL A 69 6.63 18.05 -16.61
CA VAL A 69 7.22 16.71 -16.47
C VAL A 69 6.99 15.95 -17.77
N THR A 70 8.01 15.92 -18.63
CA THR A 70 7.87 15.37 -19.98
C THR A 70 8.31 13.90 -20.10
N ASP A 71 9.08 13.40 -19.14
CA ASP A 71 9.52 11.99 -19.06
C ASP A 71 9.19 11.40 -17.69
N LEU A 72 7.92 11.00 -17.54
CA LEU A 72 7.40 10.43 -16.31
C LEU A 72 8.05 9.07 -15.97
N PRO A 73 8.12 8.08 -16.89
CA PRO A 73 8.81 6.81 -16.63
C PRO A 73 10.29 7.00 -16.28
N GLY A 74 11.00 7.87 -17.02
CA GLY A 74 12.41 8.18 -16.75
C GLY A 74 12.63 8.81 -15.38
N THR A 75 11.67 9.61 -14.88
CA THR A 75 11.72 10.19 -13.54
C THR A 75 11.73 9.09 -12.46
N PHE A 76 10.83 8.12 -12.52
CA PHE A 76 10.80 7.01 -11.57
C PHE A 76 12.02 6.10 -11.69
N ARG A 77 12.51 5.87 -12.92
CA ARG A 77 13.76 5.12 -13.15
C ARG A 77 14.97 5.80 -12.50
N ALA A 78 15.07 7.13 -12.60
CA ALA A 78 16.13 7.89 -11.98
C ALA A 78 16.13 7.73 -10.44
N TRP A 79 14.95 7.52 -9.83
CA TRP A 79 14.85 7.34 -8.39
C TRP A 79 15.39 6.01 -7.87
N GLN A 80 15.52 4.99 -8.73
CA GLN A 80 16.09 3.69 -8.33
C GLN A 80 17.53 3.80 -7.82
N LYS A 81 18.26 4.86 -8.18
CA LYS A 81 19.68 5.05 -7.82
C LYS A 81 19.90 6.34 -7.04
N GLY A 82 20.58 6.22 -5.90
CA GLY A 82 21.02 7.38 -5.11
C GLY A 82 19.95 8.13 -4.33
N THR A 83 18.66 7.85 -4.56
CA THR A 83 17.56 8.48 -3.79
C THR A 83 17.21 7.69 -2.54
N VAL A 84 16.46 8.35 -1.64
CA VAL A 84 15.96 7.78 -0.37
C VAL A 84 14.75 6.88 -0.60
N VAL A 85 13.93 7.16 -1.63
CA VAL A 85 12.70 6.41 -1.91
C VAL A 85 12.94 5.14 -2.72
N ARG A 86 14.20 4.71 -2.89
CA ARG A 86 14.54 3.47 -3.58
C ARG A 86 13.99 2.27 -2.80
N SER A 87 13.38 1.33 -3.51
CA SER A 87 12.83 0.12 -2.91
C SER A 87 12.56 -0.92 -4.00
N TRP A 88 12.35 -2.18 -3.60
CA TRP A 88 11.90 -3.21 -4.55
C TRP A 88 10.52 -2.88 -5.16
N LEU A 89 9.63 -2.22 -4.41
CA LEU A 89 8.34 -1.75 -4.95
C LEU A 89 8.53 -0.71 -6.05
N LEU A 90 9.50 0.20 -5.91
CA LEU A 90 9.86 1.15 -6.97
C LEU A 90 10.40 0.40 -8.20
N ASP A 91 11.19 -0.66 -8.01
CA ASP A 91 11.70 -1.47 -9.12
C ASP A 91 10.55 -2.14 -9.89
N LEU A 92 9.54 -2.65 -9.19
CA LEU A 92 8.32 -3.20 -9.81
C LEU A 92 7.50 -2.13 -10.53
N MET A 93 7.37 -0.94 -9.96
CA MET A 93 6.68 0.19 -10.59
C MET A 93 7.37 0.58 -11.90
N VAL A 94 8.70 0.71 -11.90
CA VAL A 94 9.46 1.02 -13.12
C VAL A 94 9.28 -0.07 -14.16
N LYS A 95 9.29 -1.35 -13.75
CA LYS A 95 9.00 -2.46 -14.67
C LYS A 95 7.60 -2.33 -15.30
N ALA A 96 6.57 -2.01 -14.51
CA ALA A 96 5.22 -1.82 -15.03
C ALA A 96 5.15 -0.66 -16.04
N LEU A 97 5.82 0.46 -15.76
CA LEU A 97 5.89 1.62 -16.66
C LEU A 97 6.73 1.35 -17.93
N ASP A 98 7.67 0.41 -17.89
CA ASP A 98 8.42 -0.02 -19.07
C ASP A 98 7.56 -0.85 -20.01
N GLU A 99 6.62 -1.63 -19.46
CA GLU A 99 5.68 -2.45 -20.21
C GLU A 99 4.51 -1.61 -20.76
N ASP A 100 3.99 -0.68 -19.95
CA ASP A 100 2.88 0.22 -20.30
C ASP A 100 3.11 1.62 -19.69
N PRO A 101 3.81 2.53 -20.41
CA PRO A 101 4.18 3.85 -19.90
C PRO A 101 3.03 4.75 -19.44
N GLY A 102 1.80 4.49 -19.93
CA GLY A 102 0.61 5.26 -19.59
C GLY A 102 -0.39 4.50 -18.71
N LEU A 103 -0.09 3.24 -18.35
CA LEU A 103 -1.01 2.34 -17.66
C LEU A 103 -2.37 2.18 -18.37
N ALA A 104 -2.39 2.29 -19.71
CA ALA A 104 -3.61 2.29 -20.51
C ALA A 104 -4.25 0.89 -20.64
N SER A 105 -3.51 -0.17 -20.31
CA SER A 105 -3.95 -1.57 -20.39
C SER A 105 -4.62 -2.08 -19.12
N ILE A 106 -4.62 -1.30 -18.03
CA ILE A 106 -5.18 -1.68 -16.73
C ILE A 106 -6.34 -0.76 -16.33
N ASP A 107 -7.27 -1.29 -15.55
CA ASP A 107 -8.40 -0.57 -14.97
C ASP A 107 -8.01 0.08 -13.63
N ASP A 108 -8.72 1.12 -13.18
CA ASP A 108 -8.46 1.81 -11.91
C ASP A 108 -9.07 1.12 -10.69
N TYR A 109 -9.85 0.06 -10.89
CA TYR A 109 -10.35 -0.81 -9.83
C TYR A 109 -9.21 -1.59 -9.15
N VAL A 110 -9.10 -1.47 -7.82
CA VAL A 110 -8.04 -2.13 -7.03
C VAL A 110 -8.64 -3.01 -5.96
N GLU A 111 -8.40 -4.32 -6.05
CA GLU A 111 -8.76 -5.29 -5.01
C GLU A 111 -7.89 -5.13 -3.75
N ASP A 112 -8.41 -5.62 -2.63
CA ASP A 112 -7.66 -5.79 -1.39
C ASP A 112 -7.75 -7.25 -0.96
N SER A 113 -6.61 -7.87 -0.69
CA SER A 113 -6.51 -9.27 -0.26
C SER A 113 -6.94 -9.48 1.21
N GLY A 114 -7.33 -8.40 1.90
CA GLY A 114 -7.86 -8.39 3.26
C GLY A 114 -6.85 -8.00 4.34
N GLU A 115 -5.54 -8.19 4.13
CA GLU A 115 -4.54 -7.97 5.19
C GLU A 115 -4.37 -6.50 5.57
N GLY A 116 -4.63 -5.58 4.62
CA GLY A 116 -4.73 -4.15 4.91
C GLY A 116 -5.89 -3.82 5.86
N ARG A 117 -7.01 -4.55 5.77
CA ARG A 117 -8.16 -4.38 6.68
C ARG A 117 -7.78 -4.81 8.08
N TRP A 118 -7.20 -6.01 8.22
CA TRP A 118 -6.78 -6.54 9.53
C TRP A 118 -5.81 -5.59 10.24
N THR A 119 -4.89 -4.96 9.50
CA THR A 119 -3.97 -3.97 10.09
C THR A 119 -4.70 -2.75 10.65
N VAL A 120 -5.70 -2.22 9.93
CA VAL A 120 -6.48 -1.06 10.39
C VAL A 120 -7.42 -1.45 11.55
N GLU A 121 -8.02 -2.64 11.50
CA GLU A 121 -8.82 -3.18 12.60
C GLU A 121 -8.00 -3.29 13.88
N GLU A 122 -6.79 -3.84 13.82
CA GLU A 122 -5.87 -3.91 14.96
C GLU A 122 -5.41 -2.54 15.44
N ALA A 123 -5.17 -1.60 14.53
CA ALA A 123 -4.84 -0.22 14.89
C ALA A 123 -5.97 0.42 15.72
N ILE A 124 -7.22 0.22 15.32
CA ILE A 124 -8.40 0.69 16.06
C ILE A 124 -8.50 -0.03 17.42
N ALA A 125 -8.40 -1.36 17.44
CA ALA A 125 -8.53 -2.17 18.65
C ALA A 125 -7.51 -1.77 19.73
N ASN A 126 -6.30 -1.40 19.31
CA ASN A 126 -5.22 -0.97 20.20
C ASN A 126 -5.16 0.56 20.40
N ALA A 127 -6.09 1.33 19.82
CA ALA A 127 -6.08 2.80 19.83
C ALA A 127 -4.75 3.43 19.33
N VAL A 128 -4.13 2.81 18.32
CA VAL A 128 -2.89 3.27 17.68
C VAL A 128 -3.22 4.05 16.40
N PRO A 129 -2.78 5.32 16.27
CA PRO A 129 -3.02 6.07 15.03
C PRO A 129 -2.26 5.48 13.83
N ALA A 130 -2.99 5.04 12.80
CA ALA A 130 -2.44 4.52 11.54
C ALA A 130 -2.98 5.26 10.30
N PRO A 131 -2.86 6.60 10.21
CA PRO A 131 -3.56 7.40 9.20
C PRO A 131 -3.14 7.06 7.75
N ALA A 132 -1.86 6.85 7.49
CA ALA A 132 -1.37 6.56 6.13
C ALA A 132 -1.88 5.21 5.60
N ILE A 133 -1.81 4.16 6.43
CA ILE A 133 -2.31 2.82 6.07
C ILE A 133 -3.84 2.86 5.90
N THR A 134 -4.55 3.57 6.78
CA THR A 134 -6.01 3.73 6.70
C THR A 134 -6.42 4.44 5.42
N ALA A 135 -5.76 5.55 5.08
CA ALA A 135 -6.04 6.28 3.84
C ALA A 135 -5.79 5.41 2.61
N ALA A 136 -4.67 4.67 2.57
CA ALA A 136 -4.35 3.77 1.47
C ALA A 136 -5.39 2.65 1.30
N LEU A 137 -5.91 2.09 2.40
CA LEU A 137 -7.00 1.11 2.33
C LEU A 137 -8.29 1.73 1.76
N PHE A 138 -8.65 2.92 2.22
CA PHE A 138 -9.88 3.60 1.78
C PHE A 138 -9.79 4.13 0.35
N ALA A 139 -8.59 4.43 -0.15
CA ALA A 139 -8.36 4.74 -1.57
C ALA A 139 -8.77 3.57 -2.46
N ARG A 140 -8.44 2.33 -2.07
CA ARG A 140 -8.89 1.12 -2.78
C ARG A 140 -10.40 0.92 -2.70
N PHE A 141 -11.05 1.27 -1.59
CA PHE A 141 -12.51 1.19 -1.52
C PHE A 141 -13.17 2.21 -2.45
N SER A 142 -12.61 3.43 -2.49
CA SER A 142 -13.08 4.50 -3.36
C SER A 142 -12.94 4.15 -4.83
N SER A 143 -11.88 3.44 -5.23
CA SER A 143 -11.67 3.04 -6.63
C SER A 143 -12.66 2.00 -7.15
N ARG A 144 -13.50 1.43 -6.28
CA ARG A 144 -14.58 0.49 -6.64
C ARG A 144 -15.94 1.18 -6.75
N GLU A 145 -15.99 2.48 -6.48
CA GLU A 145 -17.24 3.24 -6.36
C GLU A 145 -17.42 4.23 -7.52
N ASP A 146 -18.03 3.77 -8.61
CA ASP A 146 -18.32 4.63 -9.78
C ASP A 146 -19.28 5.79 -9.48
N ASN A 147 -20.15 5.61 -8.48
CA ASN A 147 -21.36 6.41 -8.30
C ASN A 147 -21.64 6.76 -6.82
N SER A 148 -20.65 7.35 -6.15
CA SER A 148 -20.65 7.60 -4.71
C SER A 148 -21.93 8.24 -4.14
N PRO A 149 -22.74 7.49 -3.37
CA PRO A 149 -23.88 8.05 -2.65
C PRO A 149 -23.49 9.13 -1.65
N ALA A 150 -22.31 8.99 -1.03
CA ALA A 150 -21.79 9.99 -0.10
C ALA A 150 -21.55 11.33 -0.82
N MET A 151 -20.89 11.31 -1.98
CA MET A 151 -20.66 12.53 -2.76
C MET A 151 -21.94 13.10 -3.37
N LYS A 152 -22.93 12.26 -3.71
CA LYS A 152 -24.29 12.72 -4.09
C LYS A 152 -24.96 13.47 -2.95
N MET A 153 -24.89 12.96 -1.72
CA MET A 153 -25.42 13.64 -0.53
C MET A 153 -24.69 14.96 -0.27
N VAL A 154 -23.36 14.99 -0.37
CA VAL A 154 -22.57 16.22 -0.25
C VAL A 154 -23.00 17.27 -1.29
N SER A 155 -23.15 16.86 -2.55
CA SER A 155 -23.64 17.72 -3.64
C SER A 155 -25.04 18.28 -3.34
N ALA A 156 -25.95 17.42 -2.89
CA ALA A 156 -27.31 17.81 -2.52
C ALA A 156 -27.32 18.80 -1.34
N LEU A 157 -26.56 18.56 -0.28
CA LEU A 157 -26.47 19.47 0.87
C LEU A 157 -25.94 20.83 0.43
N ARG A 158 -24.84 20.88 -0.33
CA ARG A 158 -24.28 22.12 -0.88
C ARG A 158 -25.27 22.90 -1.73
N ASN A 159 -26.12 22.20 -2.48
CA ASN A 159 -27.21 22.83 -3.21
C ASN A 159 -28.29 23.39 -2.27
N GLN A 160 -28.74 22.61 -1.28
CA GLN A 160 -29.82 23.00 -0.37
C GLN A 160 -29.47 24.20 0.52
N PHE A 161 -28.28 24.23 1.14
CA PHE A 161 -27.93 25.33 2.05
C PHE A 161 -27.23 26.50 1.34
N GLY A 162 -26.51 26.24 0.23
CA GLY A 162 -25.62 27.21 -0.41
C GLY A 162 -26.00 27.59 -1.84
N GLY A 163 -27.04 26.97 -2.42
CA GLY A 163 -27.47 27.22 -3.81
C GLY A 163 -26.44 26.76 -4.86
N HIS A 164 -25.45 25.94 -4.49
CA HIS A 164 -24.43 25.48 -5.43
C HIS A 164 -25.04 24.61 -6.54
N ALA A 165 -24.58 24.81 -7.79
CA ALA A 165 -25.07 24.05 -8.94
C ALA A 165 -24.74 22.56 -8.82
N THR A 166 -25.71 21.72 -9.20
CA THR A 166 -25.55 20.26 -9.30
C THR A 166 -25.52 19.82 -10.76
N ARG A 167 -24.91 18.66 -11.02
CA ARG A 167 -24.98 17.98 -12.33
C ARG A 167 -26.04 16.87 -12.28
N PRO A 168 -26.72 16.55 -13.40
CA PRO A 168 -27.62 15.40 -13.46
C PRO A 168 -26.83 14.10 -13.22
N ALA A 169 -27.53 13.05 -12.77
CA ALA A 169 -26.95 11.72 -12.68
C ALA A 169 -26.48 11.27 -14.07
N LYS A 170 -25.30 10.63 -14.13
CA LYS A 170 -24.77 10.00 -15.34
C LYS A 170 -25.59 8.75 -15.68
#